data_AF-A0A5E4J450-F1
#
_entry.id   AF-A0A5E4J450-F1
#
_cell.length_a   1.000
_cell.length_b   1.000
_cell.length_c   1.000
_cell.angle_alpha   90.00
_cell.angle_beta   90.00
_cell.angle_gamma   90.00
#
_symmetry.space_group_name_H-M   'P 1'
#
loop_
_entity.id
_entity.type
_entity.pdbx_description
1 polymer ?
#
loop_
_entity_poly.entity_id
_entity_poly.type
_entity_poly.pdbx_seq_one_letter_code
_entity_poly.pdbx_strand_id
1 'polypeptide(L)'
;MLNVQLLGLVLSSAGLPLLGTFQNNQPVSGIALYVTPLQSPLLTTGGYAGYLDSISSLQGILHILVYGIVLIALSVLFGWFWVQSTGMDAASVSSQLNSAGLNISGYRQDPRITQRILENYIPAITILGSFGVAVLAWFADITGALGTGTGILLAVGIIYKLWEDLTKQEVFQSHPSFGGLF
;
A
#
# COMPACT_ATOMS: atom_id res chain seq x y z
N MET A 1 -9.50 -3.56 2.12
CA MET A 1 -10.44 -4.70 2.04
C MET A 1 -11.34 -4.85 3.27
N LEU A 2 -10.87 -4.54 4.49
CA LEU A 2 -11.64 -4.70 5.75
C LEU A 2 -13.02 -3.98 5.75
N ASN A 3 -13.08 -2.72 5.29
CA ASN A 3 -14.34 -1.97 5.29
C ASN A 3 -15.39 -2.56 4.33
N VAL A 4 -14.96 -3.16 3.22
CA VAL A 4 -15.86 -3.84 2.27
C VAL A 4 -16.41 -5.13 2.87
N GLN A 5 -15.61 -5.83 3.68
CA GLN A 5 -16.05 -7.01 4.43
C GLN A 5 -17.04 -6.63 5.54
N LEU A 6 -16.76 -5.57 6.30
CA LEU A 6 -17.64 -5.08 7.35
C LEU A 6 -18.98 -4.59 6.78
N LEU A 7 -18.96 -3.84 5.67
CA LEU A 7 -20.17 -3.43 4.97
C LEU A 7 -20.91 -4.62 4.36
N GLY A 8 -20.20 -5.61 3.82
CA GLY A 8 -20.80 -6.85 3.32
C GLY A 8 -21.52 -7.63 4.42
N LEU A 9 -20.93 -7.74 5.61
CA LEU A 9 -21.55 -8.38 6.77
C LEU A 9 -22.82 -7.65 7.23
N VAL A 10 -22.76 -6.32 7.34
CA VAL A 10 -23.90 -5.47 7.73
C VAL A 10 -25.00 -5.45 6.67
N LEU A 11 -24.66 -5.51 5.38
CA LEU A 11 -25.63 -5.51 4.29
C LEU A 11 -26.27 -6.90 4.10
N SER A 12 -25.54 -7.99 4.41
CA SER A 12 -26.10 -9.34 4.42
C SER A 12 -27.09 -9.55 5.58
N SER A 13 -26.85 -8.94 6.74
CA SER A 13 -27.83 -8.93 7.83
C SER A 13 -29.05 -8.05 7.54
N ALA A 14 -28.94 -7.11 6.59
CA ALA A 14 -30.03 -6.29 6.06
C ALA A 14 -30.81 -6.93 4.88
N GLY A 15 -30.48 -8.17 4.49
CA GLY A 15 -31.28 -8.95 3.54
C GLY A 15 -31.10 -8.63 2.04
N LEU A 16 -30.08 -7.84 1.66
CA LEU A 16 -29.75 -7.52 0.27
C LEU A 16 -28.46 -8.25 -0.16
N PRO A 17 -28.55 -9.42 -0.83
CA PRO A 17 -27.39 -10.24 -1.20
C PRO A 17 -26.65 -9.72 -2.45
N LEU A 18 -26.52 -8.40 -2.61
CA LEU A 18 -25.90 -7.81 -3.80
C LEU A 18 -24.36 -7.96 -3.81
N LEU A 19 -23.74 -8.16 -2.63
CA LEU A 19 -22.28 -8.33 -2.46
C LEU A 19 -21.86 -9.78 -2.11
N GLY A 20 -22.82 -10.67 -1.82
CA GLY A 20 -22.55 -12.08 -1.53
C GLY A 20 -23.31 -12.66 -0.32
N THR A 21 -23.43 -13.99 -0.27
CA THR A 21 -24.01 -14.72 0.86
C THR A 21 -22.92 -15.12 1.86
N PHE A 22 -23.09 -14.72 3.11
CA PHE A 22 -22.21 -15.09 4.22
C PHE A 22 -22.84 -16.27 4.97
N GLN A 23 -22.10 -17.37 5.13
CA GLN A 23 -22.51 -18.51 5.95
C GLN A 23 -21.40 -18.72 6.99
N ASN A 24 -21.75 -18.71 8.28
CA ASN A 24 -20.80 -18.83 9.40
C ASN A 24 -19.61 -17.85 9.36
N ASN A 25 -19.90 -16.54 9.18
CA ASN A 25 -18.89 -15.47 9.24
C ASN A 25 -17.79 -15.56 8.16
N GLN A 26 -17.99 -16.42 7.14
CA GLN A 26 -17.18 -16.49 5.92
C GLN A 26 -18.07 -16.20 4.70
N PRO A 27 -17.63 -15.36 3.76
CA PRO A 27 -18.32 -15.18 2.49
C PRO A 27 -18.17 -16.45 1.64
N VAL A 28 -19.30 -17.08 1.27
CA VAL A 28 -19.33 -18.34 0.49
C VAL A 28 -19.57 -18.08 -1.01
N SER A 29 -20.07 -16.89 -1.38
CA SER A 29 -20.22 -16.48 -2.79
C SER A 29 -20.33 -14.96 -2.90
N GLY A 30 -19.71 -14.33 -3.91
CA GLY A 30 -19.85 -12.90 -4.25
C GLY A 30 -18.53 -12.19 -4.59
N ILE A 31 -18.61 -10.92 -5.01
CA ILE A 31 -17.44 -10.03 -5.22
C ILE A 31 -16.65 -9.87 -3.91
N ALA A 32 -17.33 -9.99 -2.77
CA ALA A 32 -16.70 -10.00 -1.45
C ALA A 32 -15.70 -11.16 -1.25
N LEU A 33 -15.91 -12.32 -1.88
CA LEU A 33 -14.98 -13.45 -1.83
C LEU A 33 -13.65 -13.05 -2.49
N TYR A 34 -13.68 -12.52 -3.71
CA TYR A 34 -12.47 -12.09 -4.43
C TYR A 34 -11.69 -10.93 -3.78
N VAL A 35 -12.33 -10.20 -2.87
CA VAL A 35 -11.76 -9.06 -2.15
C VAL A 35 -11.22 -9.48 -0.77
N THR A 36 -11.54 -10.70 -0.31
CA THR A 36 -11.06 -11.22 0.98
C THR A 36 -9.70 -11.92 0.85
N PRO A 37 -8.70 -11.55 1.69
CA PRO A 37 -7.46 -12.29 1.77
C PRO A 37 -7.73 -13.70 2.29
N LEU A 38 -6.99 -14.70 1.80
CA LEU A 38 -7.06 -16.05 2.36
C LEU A 38 -6.73 -16.00 3.86
N GLN A 39 -7.55 -16.67 4.66
CA GLN A 39 -7.37 -16.72 6.11
C GLN A 39 -6.05 -17.40 6.46
N SER A 40 -5.33 -16.82 7.43
CA SER A 40 -4.05 -17.37 7.88
C SER A 40 -4.23 -18.80 8.43
N PRO A 41 -3.43 -19.79 7.97
CA PRO A 41 -3.55 -21.20 8.35
C PRO A 41 -3.35 -21.48 9.85
N LEU A 42 -2.84 -20.52 10.62
CA LEU A 42 -2.51 -20.68 12.04
C LEU A 42 -3.64 -20.28 13.00
N LEU A 43 -4.69 -19.60 12.54
CA LEU A 43 -5.86 -19.24 13.36
C LEU A 43 -6.93 -20.34 13.42
N THR A 44 -6.77 -21.38 12.59
CA THR A 44 -7.66 -22.55 12.56
C THR A 44 -6.89 -23.78 13.06
N THR A 45 -7.43 -24.48 14.06
CA THR A 45 -6.88 -25.76 14.53
C THR A 45 -6.87 -26.77 13.38
N GLY A 46 -5.69 -27.16 12.90
CA GLY A 46 -5.52 -27.99 11.68
C GLY A 46 -5.34 -27.21 10.36
N GLY A 47 -5.17 -25.89 10.42
CA GLY A 47 -5.32 -25.00 9.26
C GLY A 47 -4.26 -25.08 8.17
N TYR A 48 -3.11 -25.71 8.36
CA TYR A 48 -2.18 -25.99 7.24
C TYR A 48 -2.76 -27.00 6.24
N ALA A 49 -3.50 -28.02 6.70
CA ALA A 49 -4.11 -29.01 5.82
C ALA A 49 -5.26 -28.38 4.99
N GLY A 50 -6.11 -27.57 5.62
CA GLY A 50 -7.19 -26.84 4.94
C GLY A 50 -6.68 -25.72 4.01
N TYR A 51 -5.54 -25.10 4.33
CA TYR A 51 -4.88 -24.11 3.47
C TYR A 51 -4.30 -24.76 2.21
N LEU A 52 -3.63 -25.90 2.33
CA LEU A 52 -3.13 -26.66 1.18
C LEU A 52 -4.26 -27.20 0.32
N ASP A 53 -5.35 -27.68 0.91
CA ASP A 53 -6.55 -28.13 0.17
C ASP A 53 -7.25 -26.96 -0.57
N SER A 54 -7.33 -25.79 0.09
CA SER A 54 -7.89 -24.58 -0.52
C SER A 54 -7.04 -24.09 -1.69
N ILE A 55 -5.70 -24.09 -1.59
CA ILE A 55 -4.79 -23.61 -2.63
C ILE A 55 -4.61 -24.64 -3.76
N SER A 56 -4.69 -25.94 -3.45
CA SER A 56 -4.59 -26.99 -4.46
C SER A 56 -5.85 -27.15 -5.30
N SER A 57 -6.99 -26.64 -4.83
CA SER A 57 -8.20 -26.55 -5.64
C SER A 57 -8.04 -25.52 -6.78
N LEU A 58 -8.55 -25.85 -7.97
CA LEU A 58 -8.54 -24.94 -9.14
C LEU A 58 -9.17 -23.57 -8.81
N GLN A 59 -10.14 -23.57 -7.90
CA GLN A 59 -10.84 -22.38 -7.43
C GLN A 59 -9.98 -21.50 -6.52
N GLY A 60 -9.09 -22.08 -5.70
CA GLY A 60 -8.15 -21.32 -4.87
C GLY A 60 -7.06 -20.62 -5.66
N ILE A 61 -6.54 -21.27 -6.70
CA ILE A 61 -5.55 -20.64 -7.61
C ILE A 61 -6.17 -19.44 -8.33
N LEU A 62 -7.40 -19.58 -8.84
CA LEU A 62 -8.13 -18.47 -9.47
C LEU A 62 -8.41 -17.34 -8.47
N HIS A 63 -8.74 -17.67 -7.22
CA HIS A 63 -8.96 -16.68 -6.16
C HIS A 63 -7.70 -15.86 -5.87
N ILE A 64 -6.55 -16.53 -5.71
CA ILE A 64 -5.27 -15.87 -5.43
C ILE A 64 -4.86 -14.94 -6.56
N LEU A 65 -5.06 -15.38 -7.82
CA LEU A 65 -4.78 -14.57 -9.00
C LEU A 65 -5.69 -13.33 -9.07
N VAL A 66 -7.00 -13.51 -8.93
CA VAL A 66 -7.96 -12.39 -8.98
C VAL A 66 -7.72 -11.42 -7.83
N TYR A 67 -7.49 -11.93 -6.61
CA TYR A 67 -7.14 -11.11 -5.45
C TYR A 67 -5.87 -10.29 -5.71
N GLY A 68 -4.81 -10.91 -6.23
CA GLY A 68 -3.56 -10.22 -6.56
C GLY A 68 -3.74 -9.11 -7.58
N ILE A 69 -4.49 -9.37 -8.65
CA ILE A 69 -4.79 -8.38 -9.69
C ILE A 69 -5.56 -7.19 -9.10
N VAL A 70 -6.60 -7.46 -8.30
CA VAL A 70 -7.41 -6.41 -7.67
C VAL A 70 -6.58 -5.62 -6.65
N LEU A 71 -5.74 -6.27 -5.86
CA LEU A 71 -4.84 -5.64 -4.89
C LEU A 71 -3.85 -4.69 -5.59
N ILE A 72 -3.22 -5.16 -6.67
CA ILE A 72 -2.27 -4.36 -7.45
C ILE A 72 -2.98 -3.16 -8.10
N ALA A 73 -4.12 -3.39 -8.75
CA ALA A 73 -4.88 -2.33 -9.41
C ALA A 73 -5.32 -1.23 -8.43
N LEU A 74 -5.86 -1.62 -7.27
CA LEU A 74 -6.25 -0.67 -6.22
C LEU A 74 -5.04 0.05 -5.62
N SER A 75 -3.91 -0.64 -5.40
CA SER A 75 -2.68 -0.02 -4.87
C SER A 75 -2.13 1.06 -5.80
N VAL A 76 -2.11 0.79 -7.11
CA VAL A 76 -1.62 1.76 -8.11
C VAL A 76 -2.57 2.95 -8.22
N LEU A 77 -3.88 2.72 -8.27
CA LEU A 77 -4.88 3.79 -8.30
C LEU A 77 -4.79 4.67 -7.05
N PHE A 78 -4.68 4.04 -5.88
CA PHE A 78 -4.56 4.75 -4.62
C PHE A 78 -3.24 5.52 -4.52
N GLY A 79 -2.12 4.94 -4.99
CA GLY A 79 -0.83 5.63 -5.02
C GLY A 79 -0.86 6.88 -5.91
N TRP A 80 -1.46 6.78 -7.10
CA TRP A 80 -1.61 7.92 -7.99
C TRP A 80 -2.49 9.02 -7.38
N PHE A 81 -3.65 8.64 -6.81
CA PHE A 81 -4.54 9.58 -6.14
C PHE A 81 -3.88 10.22 -4.91
N TRP A 82 -3.10 9.45 -4.16
CA TRP A 82 -2.38 9.93 -2.97
C TRP A 82 -1.41 11.05 -3.32
N VAL A 83 -0.62 10.88 -4.38
CA VAL A 83 0.33 11.92 -4.84
C VAL A 83 -0.38 13.20 -5.22
N GLN A 84 -1.49 13.09 -5.95
CA GLN A 84 -2.28 14.24 -6.36
C GLN A 84 -2.95 14.95 -5.17
N SER A 85 -3.42 14.19 -4.18
CA SER A 85 -4.13 14.74 -3.01
C SER A 85 -3.21 15.33 -1.94
N THR A 86 -1.96 14.88 -1.86
CA THR A 86 -1.00 15.30 -0.81
C THR A 86 -0.10 16.46 -1.22
N GLY A 87 -0.25 16.98 -2.45
CA GLY A 87 0.64 18.02 -2.97
C GLY A 87 2.07 17.52 -3.16
N MET A 88 2.25 16.22 -3.41
CA MET A 88 3.53 15.64 -3.84
C MET A 88 3.68 15.65 -5.38
N ASP A 89 2.91 16.50 -6.05
CA ASP A 89 3.00 16.70 -7.50
C ASP A 89 4.28 17.47 -7.88
N ALA A 90 4.68 17.36 -9.14
CA ALA A 90 5.92 17.95 -9.63
C ALA A 90 6.00 19.47 -9.43
N ALA A 91 4.89 20.19 -9.50
CA ALA A 91 4.87 21.63 -9.30
C ALA A 91 5.14 21.97 -7.84
N SER A 92 4.39 21.36 -6.91
CA SER A 92 4.56 21.57 -5.46
C SER A 92 5.96 21.19 -4.99
N VAL A 93 6.49 20.04 -5.43
CA VAL A 93 7.85 19.59 -5.07
C VAL A 93 8.90 20.54 -5.65
N SER A 94 8.78 20.96 -6.91
CA SER A 94 9.72 21.93 -7.51
C SER A 94 9.74 23.28 -6.78
N SER A 95 8.58 23.76 -6.32
CA SER A 95 8.46 24.99 -5.53
C SER A 95 9.15 24.83 -4.17
N GLN A 96 8.98 23.70 -3.50
CA GLN A 96 9.63 23.39 -2.22
C GLN A 96 11.16 23.34 -2.36
N LEU A 97 11.68 22.68 -3.41
CA LEU A 97 13.12 22.64 -3.67
C LEU A 97 13.70 24.04 -3.90
N ASN A 98 13.00 24.87 -4.68
CA ASN A 98 13.44 26.24 -4.94
C ASN A 98 13.45 27.09 -3.66
N SER A 99 12.38 27.02 -2.85
CA SER A 99 12.32 27.72 -1.56
C SER A 99 13.41 27.28 -0.58
N ALA A 100 13.86 26.02 -0.66
CA ALA A 100 14.96 25.50 0.15
C ALA A 100 16.36 25.93 -0.36
N GLY A 101 16.44 26.74 -1.42
CA GLY A 101 17.71 27.11 -2.05
C GLY A 101 18.44 25.96 -2.74
N LEU A 102 17.79 24.79 -2.86
CA LEU A 102 18.35 23.59 -3.47
C LEU A 102 18.22 23.68 -4.99
N ASN A 103 19.30 24.13 -5.63
CA ASN A 103 19.41 24.23 -7.08
C ASN A 103 20.02 22.95 -7.66
N ILE A 104 19.39 22.38 -8.69
CA ILE A 104 20.03 21.35 -9.52
C ILE A 104 21.17 22.02 -10.27
N SER A 105 22.41 21.68 -9.88
CA SER A 105 23.64 22.24 -10.46
C SER A 105 23.68 21.97 -11.98
N GLY A 106 23.69 23.03 -12.80
CA GLY A 106 23.88 22.91 -14.25
C GLY A 106 22.94 23.74 -15.16
N TYR A 107 21.84 24.29 -14.66
CA TYR A 107 20.91 25.12 -15.45
C TYR A 107 20.63 26.48 -14.79
N ARG A 108 20.38 27.53 -15.59
CA ARG A 108 19.84 28.82 -15.10
C ARG A 108 18.54 28.56 -14.33
N GLN A 109 18.29 29.35 -13.29
CA GLN A 109 17.25 29.21 -12.25
C GLN A 109 15.79 29.25 -12.78
N ASP A 110 15.44 28.40 -13.74
CA ASP A 110 14.08 28.31 -14.25
C ASP A 110 13.35 27.16 -13.52
N PRO A 111 12.45 27.45 -12.56
CA PRO A 111 11.64 26.43 -11.87
C PRO A 111 10.85 25.55 -12.84
N ARG A 112 10.55 26.08 -14.04
CA ARG A 112 9.91 25.34 -15.13
C ARG A 112 10.72 24.14 -15.63
N ILE A 113 12.06 24.21 -15.61
CA ILE A 113 12.92 23.12 -16.07
C ILE A 113 12.90 21.98 -15.03
N THR A 114 13.08 22.32 -13.76
CA THR A 114 13.00 21.36 -12.65
C THR A 114 11.65 20.66 -12.60
N GLN A 115 10.55 21.41 -12.73
CA GLN A 115 9.21 20.85 -12.79
C GLN A 115 9.06 19.82 -13.92
N ARG A 116 9.55 20.14 -15.13
CA ARG A 116 9.40 19.28 -16.31
C ARG A 116 10.18 17.97 -16.22
N ILE A 117 11.29 18.00 -15.50
CA ILE A 117 12.04 16.79 -15.15
C ILE A 117 11.20 15.97 -14.17
N LEU A 118 10.79 16.56 -13.03
CA LEU A 118 10.03 15.88 -11.98
C LEU A 118 8.68 15.31 -12.47
N GLU A 119 8.02 15.97 -13.42
CA GLU A 119 6.75 15.55 -14.00
C GLU A 119 6.84 14.18 -14.70
N ASN A 120 8.02 13.82 -15.22
CA ASN A 120 8.24 12.50 -15.83
C ASN A 120 8.65 11.43 -14.81
N TYR A 121 9.34 11.82 -13.73
CA TYR A 121 9.86 10.87 -12.74
C TYR A 121 8.85 10.54 -11.63
N ILE A 122 8.10 11.52 -11.13
CA ILE A 122 7.18 11.32 -10.00
C ILE A 122 6.12 10.27 -10.34
N PRO A 123 5.35 10.38 -11.43
CA PRO A 123 4.33 9.38 -11.76
C PRO A 123 4.91 7.98 -11.97
N ALA A 124 6.10 7.90 -12.60
CA ALA A 124 6.78 6.63 -12.85
C ALA A 124 7.19 5.94 -11.53
N ILE A 125 7.82 6.67 -10.61
CA ILE A 125 8.25 6.14 -9.31
C ILE A 125 7.04 5.76 -8.45
N THR A 126 5.94 6.54 -8.49
CA THR A 126 4.71 6.22 -7.76
C THR A 126 4.09 4.91 -8.25
N ILE A 127 3.94 4.74 -9.56
CA ILE A 127 3.35 3.53 -10.13
C ILE A 127 4.23 2.31 -9.83
N LEU A 128 5.55 2.44 -10.02
CA LEU A 128 6.50 1.36 -9.73
C LEU A 128 6.54 1.01 -8.23
N GLY A 129 6.50 2.02 -7.35
CA GLY A 129 6.47 1.83 -5.90
C GLY A 129 5.19 1.14 -5.44
N SER A 130 4.01 1.63 -5.86
CA SER A 130 2.72 1.01 -5.55
C SER A 130 2.59 -0.41 -6.09
N PHE A 131 3.11 -0.66 -7.29
CA PHE A 131 3.14 -1.99 -7.88
C PHE A 131 4.05 -2.93 -7.08
N GLY A 132 5.28 -2.50 -6.78
CA GLY A 132 6.24 -3.31 -6.01
C GLY A 132 5.73 -3.67 -4.62
N VAL A 133 5.16 -2.71 -3.89
CA VAL A 133 4.56 -2.95 -2.57
C VAL A 133 3.38 -3.92 -2.66
N ALA A 134 2.52 -3.78 -3.68
CA ALA A 134 1.37 -4.69 -3.85
C ALA A 134 1.79 -6.12 -4.21
N VAL A 135 2.81 -6.29 -5.04
CA VAL A 135 3.35 -7.61 -5.38
C VAL A 135 3.98 -8.28 -4.15
N LEU A 136 4.72 -7.52 -3.34
CA LEU A 136 5.29 -8.02 -2.08
C LEU A 136 4.20 -8.41 -1.08
N ALA A 137 3.16 -7.60 -0.94
CA ALA A 137 2.01 -7.90 -0.08
C ALA A 137 1.31 -9.19 -0.53
N TRP A 138 1.05 -9.33 -1.83
CA TRP A 138 0.45 -10.52 -2.42
C TRP A 138 1.29 -11.77 -2.18
N PHE A 139 2.61 -11.68 -2.35
CA PHE A 139 3.53 -12.80 -2.12
C PHE A 139 3.57 -13.22 -0.63
N ALA A 140 3.54 -12.25 0.28
CA ALA A 140 3.50 -12.51 1.72
C ALA A 140 2.17 -13.14 2.16
N ASP A 141 1.05 -12.77 1.52
CA ASP A 141 -0.26 -13.39 1.75
C ASP A 141 -0.28 -14.87 1.28
N ILE A 142 0.39 -15.19 0.16
CA ILE A 142 0.55 -16.58 -0.34
C ILE A 142 1.47 -17.42 0.57
N THR A 143 2.42 -16.79 1.25
CA THR A 143 3.33 -17.50 2.16
C THR A 143 2.70 -17.75 3.53
N GLY A 144 1.52 -17.18 3.81
CA GLY A 144 0.81 -17.36 5.08
C GLY A 144 1.51 -16.70 6.27
N ALA A 145 2.21 -15.58 6.04
CA ALA A 145 2.97 -14.88 7.09
C ALA A 145 2.07 -14.42 8.25
N LEU A 146 2.58 -14.57 9.49
CA LEU A 146 1.93 -14.11 10.72
C LEU A 146 1.75 -12.59 10.66
N GLY A 147 0.50 -12.12 10.57
CA GLY A 147 0.18 -10.68 10.61
C GLY A 147 -0.25 -10.05 9.28
N THR A 148 -0.55 -10.84 8.23
CA THR A 148 -0.89 -10.40 6.86
C THR A 148 0.27 -9.67 6.16
N GLY A 149 0.45 -9.90 4.86
CA GLY A 149 1.54 -9.27 4.10
C GLY A 149 1.50 -7.75 4.17
N THR A 150 0.29 -7.18 4.16
CA THR A 150 0.07 -5.74 4.31
C THR A 150 0.45 -5.21 5.69
N GLY A 151 0.14 -5.95 6.77
CA GLY A 151 0.40 -5.50 8.14
C GLY A 151 1.90 -5.43 8.45
N ILE A 152 2.65 -6.43 7.98
CA ILE A 152 4.11 -6.46 8.15
C ILE A 152 4.78 -5.31 7.41
N LEU A 153 4.39 -5.07 6.14
CA LEU A 153 4.95 -3.96 5.35
C LEU A 153 4.69 -2.60 5.99
N LEU A 154 3.49 -2.38 6.53
CA LEU A 154 3.16 -1.15 7.27
C LEU A 154 3.99 -1.02 8.55
N ALA A 155 4.13 -2.10 9.32
CA ALA A 155 4.91 -2.08 10.57
C ALA A 155 6.38 -1.73 10.30
N VAL A 156 7.01 -2.40 9.32
CA VAL A 156 8.39 -2.11 8.92
C VAL A 156 8.53 -0.68 8.41
N GLY A 157 7.57 -0.21 7.60
CA GLY A 157 7.55 1.17 7.10
C GLY A 157 7.47 2.22 8.21
N ILE A 158 6.62 2.00 9.21
CA ILE A 158 6.46 2.90 10.37
C ILE A 158 7.74 2.91 11.21
N ILE A 159 8.29 1.74 11.51
CA ILE A 159 9.53 1.63 12.30
C ILE A 159 10.70 2.31 11.59
N TYR A 160 10.83 2.10 10.27
CA TYR A 160 11.88 2.73 9.48
C TYR A 160 11.75 4.25 9.46
N LYS A 161 10.53 4.78 9.25
CA LYS A 161 10.27 6.23 9.34
C LYS A 161 10.60 6.80 10.71
N LEU A 162 10.21 6.10 11.78
CA LEU A 162 10.52 6.52 13.15
C LEU A 162 12.03 6.58 13.37
N TRP A 163 12.77 5.59 12.89
CA TRP A 163 14.24 5.57 12.97
C TRP A 163 14.87 6.73 12.20
N GLU A 164 14.37 7.02 11.00
CA GLU A 164 14.84 8.14 10.18
C GLU A 164 14.60 9.49 10.89
N ASP A 165 13.42 9.67 11.48
CA ASP A 165 13.06 10.90 12.20
C ASP A 165 13.92 11.09 13.46
N LEU A 166 14.20 10.03 14.21
CA LEU A 166 15.10 10.07 15.36
C LEU A 166 16.53 10.45 14.95
N THR A 167 17.04 9.85 13.86
CA THR A 167 18.39 10.13 13.36
C THR A 167 18.51 11.59 12.90
N LYS A 168 17.49 12.13 12.23
CA LYS A 168 17.43 13.56 11.86
C LYS A 168 17.48 14.46 13.09
N GLN A 169 16.80 14.09 14.17
CA GLN A 169 16.83 14.85 15.44
C GLN A 169 18.20 14.78 16.13
N GLU A 170 18.86 13.63 16.14
CA GLU A 170 20.22 13.49 16.72
C GLU A 170 21.26 14.32 15.96
N VAL A 171 21.18 14.34 14.61
CA VAL A 171 22.03 15.20 13.78
C VAL A 171 21.82 16.67 14.11
N PHE A 172 20.57 17.08 14.35
CA PHE A 172 20.24 18.45 14.73
C PHE A 172 20.76 18.83 16.13
N GLN A 173 20.70 17.91 17.09
CA GLN A 173 21.17 18.14 18.46
C GLN A 173 22.70 18.11 18.60
N SER A 174 23.39 17.32 17.77
CA SER A 174 24.85 17.18 17.80
C SER A 174 25.60 18.31 17.09
N HIS A 175 24.94 19.10 16.22
CA HIS A 175 25.47 20.33 15.64
C HIS A 175 24.53 21.52 15.87
N PRO A 176 24.68 22.26 17.00
CA PRO A 176 23.84 23.41 17.32
C PRO A 176 23.95 24.59 16.32
N SER A 177 24.87 24.54 15.35
CA SER A 177 25.09 25.59 14.34
C SER A 177 24.20 25.50 13.09
N PHE A 178 23.42 24.44 12.88
CA PHE A 178 22.49 24.32 11.74
C PHE A 178 21.03 24.68 12.07
N GLY A 179 20.75 25.14 13.30
CA GLY A 179 19.40 25.48 13.76
C GLY A 179 18.77 26.74 13.17
N GLY A 180 19.48 27.49 12.32
CA GLY A 180 19.05 28.81 11.83
C GLY A 180 19.16 29.04 10.31
N LEU A 181 19.28 27.98 9.51
CA LEU A 181 19.41 28.09 8.03
C LEU A 181 18.22 27.50 7.25
N PHE A 182 17.06 27.41 7.90
CA PHE A 182 15.76 27.20 7.28
C PHE A 182 14.73 28.15 7.90
#